data_AF-A0A1G9XT56-F1
#
_entry.id   AF-A0A1G9XT56-F1
#
_cell.length_a   1.000
_cell.length_b   1.000
_cell.length_c   1.000
_cell.angle_alpha   90.00
_cell.angle_beta   90.00
_cell.angle_gamma   90.00
#
_symmetry.space_group_name_H-M   'P 1'
#
loop_
_entity.id
_entity.type
_entity.pdbx_description
1 polymer ?
#
loop_
_entity_poly.entity_id
_entity_poly.type
_entity_poly.pdbx_seq_one_letter_code
_entity_poly.pdbx_strand_id
1 'polypeptide(L)'
;MPTLTFAVKNAVWSVYLHQGQIYLSAGRVLVHSGIAGEDTRRLADHAGKLSVGDPASGRVAVGPLINRAQPGAADLAFAGDRFQS
;
A
#
# COMPACT_ATOMS: atom_id res chain seq x y z
N MET A 1 -13.50 9.92 -13.29
CA MET A 1 -12.14 10.21 -13.78
C MET A 1 -11.38 8.91 -14.00
N PRO A 2 -11.18 8.44 -15.24
CA PRO A 2 -10.52 7.15 -15.53
C PRO A 2 -9.04 7.12 -15.10
N THR A 3 -8.34 8.26 -15.13
CA THR A 3 -6.93 8.37 -14.71
C THR A 3 -6.73 8.12 -13.21
N LEU A 4 -7.65 8.56 -12.36
CA LEU A 4 -7.60 8.36 -10.90
C LEU A 4 -7.62 6.86 -10.54
N THR A 5 -8.40 6.05 -11.25
CA THR A 5 -8.43 4.60 -11.04
C THR A 5 -7.07 3.96 -11.30
N PHE A 6 -6.33 4.40 -12.34
CA PHE A 6 -4.99 3.90 -12.61
C PHE A 6 -3.98 4.37 -11.56
N ALA A 7 -4.06 5.64 -11.14
CA ALA A 7 -3.22 6.18 -10.08
C ALA A 7 -3.35 5.36 -8.79
N VAL A 8 -4.59 5.11 -8.35
CA VAL A 8 -4.89 4.29 -7.17
C VAL A 8 -4.32 2.87 -7.28
N LYS A 9 -4.53 2.20 -8.43
CA LYS A 9 -4.00 0.85 -8.65
C LYS A 9 -2.48 0.80 -8.58
N ASN A 10 -1.81 1.76 -9.20
CA ASN A 10 -0.35 1.85 -9.19
C ASN A 10 0.19 2.18 -7.80
N ALA A 11 -0.49 3.06 -7.04
CA ALA A 11 -0.14 3.38 -5.67
C ALA A 11 -0.26 2.17 -4.74
N VAL A 12 -1.33 1.39 -4.85
CA VAL A 12 -1.47 0.14 -4.07
C VAL A 12 -0.39 -0.86 -4.48
N TRP A 13 -0.11 -1.01 -5.76
CA TRP A 13 0.96 -1.89 -6.22
C TRP A 13 2.34 -1.46 -5.69
N SER A 14 2.68 -0.17 -5.76
CA SER A 14 3.99 0.32 -5.32
C SER A 14 4.23 0.20 -3.81
N VAL A 15 3.17 0.22 -3.01
CA VAL A 15 3.24 0.10 -1.54
C VAL A 15 3.23 -1.37 -1.09
N TYR A 16 2.38 -2.21 -1.70
CA TYR A 16 2.08 -3.56 -1.17
C TYR A 16 2.76 -4.70 -1.94
N LEU A 17 3.38 -4.45 -3.10
CA LEU A 17 4.16 -5.45 -3.81
C LEU A 17 5.26 -6.01 -2.89
N HIS A 18 5.37 -7.34 -2.81
CA HIS A 18 6.29 -8.01 -1.89
C HIS A 18 6.20 -7.47 -0.45
N GLN A 19 4.98 -7.14 0.02
CA GLN A 19 4.71 -6.63 1.36
C GLN A 19 5.43 -5.29 1.65
N GLY A 20 5.88 -4.60 0.59
CA GLY A 20 6.73 -3.43 0.65
C GLY A 20 8.19 -3.73 1.02
N GLN A 21 8.60 -4.99 1.03
CA GLN A 21 9.96 -5.46 1.36
C GLN A 21 10.89 -5.45 0.14
N ILE A 22 10.86 -4.36 -0.61
CA ILE A 22 11.74 -4.11 -1.76
C ILE A 22 12.26 -2.68 -1.67
N TYR A 23 13.48 -2.46 -2.15
CA TYR A 23 14.12 -1.13 -2.08
C TYR A 23 13.38 -0.04 -2.89
N LEU A 24 12.53 -0.45 -3.84
CA LEU A 24 11.69 0.44 -4.66
C LEU A 24 10.29 0.66 -4.08
N SER A 25 9.98 0.09 -2.91
CA SER A 25 8.66 0.26 -2.30
C SER A 25 8.40 1.72 -1.98
N ALA A 26 7.20 2.19 -2.31
CA ALA A 26 6.79 3.54 -1.97
C ALA A 26 6.46 3.63 -0.47
N GLY A 27 7.31 4.29 0.32
CA GLY A 27 7.01 4.60 1.72
C GLY A 27 6.05 5.78 1.91
N ARG A 28 5.79 6.57 0.86
CA ARG A 28 4.90 7.73 0.87
C ARG A 28 4.27 7.95 -0.50
N VAL A 29 2.97 8.19 -0.53
CA VAL A 29 2.21 8.57 -1.73
C VAL A 29 1.79 10.03 -1.60
N LEU A 30 2.15 10.87 -2.57
CA LEU A 30 1.78 12.28 -2.60
C LEU A 30 0.61 12.49 -3.56
N VAL A 31 -0.43 13.18 -3.10
CA VAL A 31 -1.68 13.38 -3.85
C VAL A 31 -2.05 14.86 -3.82
N HIS A 32 -2.54 15.37 -4.94
CA HIS A 32 -3.02 16.75 -5.03
C HIS A 32 -4.24 16.97 -4.11
N SER A 33 -4.23 18.06 -3.34
CA SER A 33 -5.23 18.34 -2.29
C SER A 33 -6.68 18.27 -2.77
N GLY A 34 -6.95 18.76 -3.99
CA GLY A 34 -8.30 18.74 -4.58
C GLY A 34 -8.88 17.35 -4.85
N ILE A 35 -8.07 16.28 -4.83
CA ILE A 35 -8.51 14.90 -5.04
C ILE A 35 -8.12 13.96 -3.89
N ALA A 36 -7.40 14.46 -2.88
CA ALA A 36 -6.84 13.65 -1.80
C ALA A 36 -7.91 12.79 -1.10
N GLY A 37 -9.07 13.35 -0.76
CA GLY A 37 -10.13 12.58 -0.09
C GLY A 37 -10.69 11.43 -0.93
N GLU A 38 -10.88 11.66 -2.23
CA GLU A 38 -11.38 10.61 -3.13
C GLU A 38 -10.31 9.53 -3.39
N ASP A 39 -9.06 9.95 -3.61
CA ASP A 39 -7.92 9.06 -3.83
C ASP A 39 -7.68 8.17 -2.61
N THR A 40 -7.56 8.75 -1.40
CA THR A 40 -7.33 8.01 -0.16
C THR A 40 -8.43 6.99 0.10
N ARG A 41 -9.71 7.36 -0.11
CA ARG A 41 -10.82 6.41 0.03
C ARG A 41 -10.68 5.23 -0.93
N ARG A 42 -10.45 5.50 -2.22
CA ARG A 42 -10.32 4.46 -3.25
C ARG A 42 -9.07 3.59 -3.02
N LEU A 43 -7.98 4.19 -2.53
CA LEU A 43 -6.74 3.49 -2.17
C LEU A 43 -6.98 2.53 -1.01
N ALA A 44 -7.60 3.00 0.08
CA ALA A 44 -7.97 2.16 1.21
C ALA A 44 -8.92 1.02 0.79
N ASP A 45 -9.95 1.34 -0.01
CA ASP A 45 -10.89 0.36 -0.54
C ASP A 45 -10.22 -0.71 -1.41
N HIS A 46 -9.18 -0.34 -2.18
CA HIS A 46 -8.47 -1.27 -3.04
C HIS A 46 -7.45 -2.11 -2.25
N ALA A 47 -6.70 -1.49 -1.35
CA ALA A 47 -5.77 -2.17 -0.46
C ALA A 47 -6.48 -3.19 0.44
N GLY A 48 -7.66 -2.84 0.98
CA GLY A 48 -8.46 -3.73 1.82
C GLY A 48 -9.04 -4.95 1.10
N LYS A 49 -8.97 -4.99 -0.24
CA LYS A 49 -9.42 -6.13 -1.07
C LYS A 49 -8.28 -7.05 -1.49
N LEU A 50 -7.03 -6.74 -1.14
CA LEU A 50 -5.91 -7.61 -1.43
C LEU A 50 -6.06 -8.92 -0.64
N SER A 51 -6.01 -10.06 -1.33
CA SER A 51 -6.02 -11.36 -0.66
C SER A 51 -4.71 -11.54 0.11
N VAL A 52 -4.82 -11.92 1.39
CA VAL A 52 -3.69 -12.20 2.27
C VAL A 52 -3.68 -13.69 2.60
N GLY A 53 -2.52 -14.35 2.53
CA GLY A 53 -2.45 -15.79 2.76
C GLY A 53 -1.14 -16.45 2.35
N ASP A 54 -1.15 -17.77 2.29
CA ASP A 54 -0.01 -18.59 1.89
C ASP A 54 0.18 -18.52 0.36
N PRO A 55 1.35 -18.09 -0.16
CA PRO A 55 1.61 -18.10 -1.60
C PRO A 55 1.57 -19.51 -2.22
N ALA A 56 1.71 -20.59 -1.44
CA ALA A 56 1.57 -21.95 -1.92
C ALA A 56 0.11 -22.41 -2.12
N SER A 57 -0.87 -21.71 -1.54
CA SER A 57 -2.29 -22.11 -1.60
C SER A 57 -3.06 -21.58 -2.82
N GLY A 58 -2.40 -20.85 -3.72
CA GLY A 58 -3.01 -20.29 -4.93
C GLY A 58 -2.68 -18.82 -5.16
N ARG A 59 -3.60 -18.07 -5.79
CA ARG A 59 -3.40 -16.64 -6.08
C ARG A 59 -3.68 -15.78 -4.84
N VAL A 60 -2.61 -15.45 -4.13
CA VAL A 60 -2.61 -14.50 -3.02
C VAL A 60 -1.90 -13.21 -3.47
N ALA A 61 -2.46 -12.05 -3.11
CA ALA A 61 -1.86 -10.76 -3.44
C ALA A 61 -0.74 -10.37 -2.45
N VAL A 62 -0.92 -10.70 -1.17
CA VAL A 62 0.02 -10.37 -0.09
C VAL A 62 0.34 -11.63 0.73
N GLY A 63 1.60 -12.06 0.67
CA GLY A 63 2.13 -13.17 1.46
C GLY A 63 2.62 -12.74 2.85
N PRO A 64 3.20 -13.67 3.63
CA PRO A 64 3.80 -13.34 4.91
C PRO A 64 5.05 -12.46 4.75
N LEU A 65 5.40 -11.72 5.80
CA LEU A 65 6.69 -11.05 5.88
C LEU A 65 7.83 -12.08 5.94
N ILE A 66 9.03 -11.68 5.48
CA ILE A 66 10.20 -12.56 5.49
C ILE A 66 10.57 -13.11 6.88
N ASN A 67 10.34 -12.32 7.94
CA ASN A 67 10.51 -12.73 9.33
C ASN A 67 9.68 -11.83 10.27
N ARG A 68 9.55 -12.24 11.54
CA ARG A 68 8.75 -11.53 12.57
C ARG A 68 9.36 -10.21 13.05
N ALA A 69 10.66 -9.99 12.84
CA ALA A 69 11.38 -8.84 13.35
C ALA A 69 11.32 -7.63 12.41
N GLN A 70 10.89 -7.84 11.16
CA GLN A 70 10.75 -6.78 10.17
C GLN A 70 9.34 -6.19 10.22
N PRO A 71 9.18 -4.87 10.43
CA PRO A 71 7.89 -4.21 10.28
C PRO A 71 7.50 -4.15 8.79
N GLY A 72 6.23 -4.37 8.48
CA GLY A 72 5.71 -4.22 7.11
C GLY A 72 5.56 -2.75 6.71
N ALA A 73 5.23 -2.49 5.43
CA ALA A 73 5.00 -1.11 4.95
C ALA A 73 3.92 -0.35 5.74
N ALA A 74 2.86 -1.04 6.17
CA ALA A 74 1.82 -0.46 7.01
C ALA A 74 2.39 -0.02 8.38
N ASP A 75 3.20 -0.88 9.01
CA ASP A 75 3.77 -0.61 10.33
C ASP A 75 4.79 0.55 10.31
N LEU A 76 5.54 0.69 9.21
CA LEU A 76 6.49 1.80 9.01
C LEU A 76 5.78 3.15 8.81
N ALA A 77 4.63 3.17 8.13
CA ALA A 77 3.87 4.40 7.92
C ALA A 77 3.35 4.98 9.24
N PHE A 78 2.86 4.14 10.17
CA PHE A 78 2.35 4.58 11.46
C PHE A 78 3.44 5.02 12.45
N ALA A 79 4.67 4.52 12.31
CA ALA A 79 5.77 4.84 13.22
C ALA A 79 6.36 6.25 13.02
N GLY A 80 6.00 6.97 11.95
CA GLY A 80 6.73 8.15 11.49
C GLY A 80 5.95 9.44 11.23
N ASP A 81 4.62 9.48 11.40
CA ASP A 81 3.83 10.68 11.06
C ASP A 81 3.96 11.81 12.10
N ARG A 82 5.11 12.49 12.05
CA ARG A 82 5.40 13.83 12.60
C ARG A 82 5.50 14.89 11.50
N PHE A 83 4.60 14.88 10.52
CA PHE A 83 4.48 15.97 9.56
C PHE A 83 3.01 16.31 9.29
N GLN A 84 2.43 16.98 10.29
CA GLN A 84 1.32 17.92 10.13
C GLN A 84 1.78 19.23 10.79
N SER A 85 2.16 20.20 9.96
CA SER A 85 2.20 21.65 10.27
C SER A 85 1.62 22.38 9.08
#